data_AF-A0A7G9W8U8-F1
#
_entry.id   AF-A0A7G9W8U8-F1
#
_cell.length_a   1.000
_cell.length_b   1.000
_cell.length_c   1.000
_cell.angle_alpha   90.00
_cell.angle_beta   90.00
_cell.angle_gamma   90.00
#
_symmetry.space_group_name_H-M   'P 1'
#
loop_
_entity.id
_entity.type
_entity.pdbx_description
1 polymer ?
#
loop_
_entity_poly.entity_id
_entity_poly.type
_entity_poly.pdbx_seq_one_letter_code
_entity_poly.pdbx_strand_id
1 'polypeptide(L)'
;MDIQQIEDIAFDLMKERKVLGREKGFIFYHGRRVGKIAQKIYDKIVQEPVQLEKNLLYVGGIFHDIGKGIEPHNETGAVLVKEILKKTCDEGELQTISDIIREHNLRGSKYEGISLFGKIIQDADIIDHMGSMDIWIAFMYHAQYEESAHNSIEFFSGGKWEEICGVLRSLLNFPVSIEAFDKRMKFTKKFIEQMQREVDGELF
;
A
#
# COMPACT_ATOMS: atom_id res chain seq x y z
N MET A 1 13.57 4.86 -18.79
CA MET A 1 12.18 4.97 -18.29
C MET A 1 11.64 6.41 -18.23
N ASP A 2 10.56 6.72 -18.95
CA ASP A 2 9.78 7.97 -18.81
C ASP A 2 8.68 7.79 -17.76
N ILE A 3 8.85 8.41 -16.58
CA ILE A 3 7.95 8.21 -15.45
C ILE A 3 6.59 8.89 -15.66
N GLN A 4 6.55 10.04 -16.33
CA GLN A 4 5.30 10.73 -16.55
C GLN A 4 4.40 9.92 -17.48
N GLN A 5 4.97 9.42 -18.59
CA GLN A 5 4.24 8.57 -19.52
C GLN A 5 3.69 7.30 -18.85
N ILE A 6 4.47 6.68 -17.95
CA ILE A 6 4.03 5.48 -17.21
C ILE A 6 2.92 5.81 -16.21
N GLU A 7 2.99 6.94 -15.51
CA GLU A 7 1.92 7.38 -14.59
C GLU A 7 0.62 7.68 -15.36
N ASP A 8 0.70 8.25 -16.56
CA ASP A 8 -0.47 8.50 -17.41
C ASP A 8 -1.14 7.18 -17.86
N ILE A 9 -0.33 6.19 -18.29
CA ILE A 9 -0.82 4.84 -18.60
C ILE A 9 -1.51 4.21 -17.38
N ALA A 10 -0.88 4.28 -16.21
CA ALA A 10 -1.43 3.76 -14.97
C ALA A 10 -2.76 4.43 -14.59
N PHE A 11 -2.83 5.76 -14.72
CA PHE A 11 -4.00 6.55 -14.41
C PHE A 11 -5.18 6.14 -15.29
N ASP A 12 -4.99 6.07 -16.60
CA ASP A 12 -6.06 5.72 -17.53
C ASP A 12 -6.56 4.28 -17.35
N LEU A 13 -5.70 3.35 -16.98
CA LEU A 13 -6.09 1.96 -16.71
C LEU A 13 -6.83 1.77 -15.39
N MET A 14 -6.52 2.57 -14.36
CA MET A 14 -6.89 2.23 -12.98
C MET A 14 -7.79 3.25 -12.28
N LYS A 15 -7.86 4.51 -12.72
CA LYS A 15 -8.62 5.58 -12.03
C LYS A 15 -10.12 5.32 -11.91
N GLU A 16 -10.70 4.59 -12.86
CA GLU A 16 -12.14 4.31 -12.87
C GLU A 16 -12.51 3.02 -12.15
N ARG A 17 -11.53 2.17 -11.79
CA ARG A 17 -11.75 0.86 -11.18
C ARG A 17 -12.26 1.02 -9.75
N LYS A 18 -13.23 0.19 -9.37
CA LYS A 18 -13.79 0.12 -8.02
C LYS A 18 -13.42 -1.21 -7.36
N VAL A 19 -12.86 -1.12 -6.16
CA VAL A 19 -12.69 -2.25 -5.25
C VAL A 19 -13.75 -2.11 -4.16
N LEU A 20 -14.38 -3.22 -3.77
CA LEU A 20 -15.39 -3.23 -2.72
C LEU A 20 -14.78 -2.72 -1.39
N GLY A 21 -15.47 -1.79 -0.73
CA GLY A 21 -15.01 -1.17 0.52
C GLY A 21 -13.90 -0.12 0.36
N ARG A 22 -13.58 0.32 -0.87
CA ARG A 22 -12.53 1.31 -1.16
C ARG A 22 -13.04 2.42 -2.07
N GLU A 23 -12.34 3.56 -2.16
CA GLU A 23 -12.70 4.62 -3.11
C GLU A 23 -12.60 4.15 -4.58
N LYS A 24 -13.32 4.86 -5.47
CA LYS A 24 -13.11 4.72 -6.91
C LYS A 24 -11.69 5.18 -7.26
N GLY A 25 -10.98 4.40 -8.07
CA GLY A 25 -9.59 4.66 -8.41
C GLY A 25 -8.59 4.26 -7.33
N PHE A 26 -9.04 3.58 -6.26
CA PHE A 26 -8.18 3.15 -5.15
C PHE A 26 -6.87 2.54 -5.65
N ILE A 27 -6.92 1.60 -6.60
CA ILE A 27 -5.74 0.90 -7.14
C ILE A 27 -4.66 1.89 -7.62
N PHE A 28 -5.03 2.92 -8.39
CA PHE A 28 -4.09 3.94 -8.84
C PHE A 28 -3.56 4.80 -7.68
N TYR A 29 -4.47 5.37 -6.89
CA TYR A 29 -4.09 6.36 -5.87
C TYR A 29 -3.28 5.72 -4.74
N HIS A 30 -3.66 4.52 -4.32
CA HIS A 30 -2.92 3.69 -3.38
C HIS A 30 -1.55 3.31 -3.96
N GLY A 31 -1.51 2.70 -5.16
CA GLY A 31 -0.25 2.33 -5.80
C GLY A 31 0.72 3.50 -5.93
N ARG A 32 0.22 4.69 -6.28
CA ARG A 32 1.06 5.89 -6.36
C ARG A 32 1.62 6.30 -5.00
N ARG A 33 0.84 6.23 -3.91
CA ARG A 33 1.37 6.51 -2.57
C ARG A 33 2.39 5.46 -2.13
N VAL A 34 2.12 4.18 -2.40
CA VAL A 34 3.05 3.07 -2.16
C VAL A 34 4.37 3.29 -2.87
N GLY A 35 4.37 3.63 -4.17
CA GLY A 35 5.59 3.95 -4.91
C GLY A 35 6.39 5.11 -4.28
N LYS A 36 5.71 6.18 -3.84
CA LYS A 36 6.39 7.30 -3.15
C LYS A 36 6.95 6.91 -1.79
N ILE A 37 6.26 6.05 -1.05
CA ILE A 37 6.73 5.54 0.25
C ILE A 37 7.95 4.62 0.01
N ALA A 38 7.90 3.74 -0.98
CA ALA A 38 9.00 2.85 -1.35
C ALA A 38 10.29 3.61 -1.67
N GLN A 39 10.20 4.68 -2.46
CA GLN A 39 11.36 5.56 -2.72
C GLN A 39 11.95 6.17 -1.44
N LYS A 40 11.09 6.60 -0.51
CA LYS A 40 11.53 7.17 0.78
C LYS A 40 12.18 6.12 1.68
N ILE A 41 11.68 4.89 1.69
CA ILE A 41 12.30 3.79 2.44
C ILE A 41 13.68 3.50 1.83
N TYR A 42 13.77 3.38 0.50
CA TYR A 42 15.01 3.14 -0.21
C TYR A 42 16.07 4.22 0.09
N ASP A 43 15.70 5.50 0.02
CA ASP A 43 16.58 6.63 0.37
C ASP A 43 17.11 6.59 1.81
N LYS A 44 16.45 5.86 2.71
CA LYS A 44 16.83 5.74 4.12
C LYS A 44 17.70 4.52 4.43
N ILE A 45 17.66 3.49 3.58
CA ILE A 45 18.36 2.23 3.84
C ILE A 45 19.56 1.99 2.91
N VAL A 46 19.63 2.70 1.78
CA VAL A 46 20.75 2.63 0.83
C VAL A 46 21.65 3.85 0.99
N GLN A 47 22.96 3.63 1.08
CA GLN A 47 23.95 4.69 1.29
C GLN A 47 24.09 5.61 0.06
N GLU A 48 24.07 5.03 -1.14
CA GLU A 48 24.17 5.74 -2.41
C GLU A 48 22.96 5.40 -3.30
N PRO A 49 21.79 6.03 -3.07
CA PRO A 49 20.58 5.74 -3.81
C PRO A 49 20.72 5.96 -5.32
N VAL A 50 20.40 4.94 -6.13
CA VAL A 50 20.43 5.03 -7.60
C VAL A 50 19.05 5.45 -8.12
N GLN A 51 19.02 6.48 -8.99
CA GLN A 51 17.75 7.02 -9.50
C GLN A 51 16.93 6.00 -10.31
N LEU A 52 17.59 5.12 -11.07
CA LEU A 52 16.91 4.05 -11.82
C LEU A 52 16.19 3.09 -10.87
N GLU A 53 16.82 2.67 -9.77
CA GLU A 53 16.22 1.77 -8.79
C GLU A 53 15.02 2.42 -8.09
N LYS A 54 15.13 3.70 -7.75
CA LYS A 54 14.00 4.50 -7.24
C LYS A 54 12.84 4.56 -8.23
N ASN A 55 13.14 4.67 -9.52
CA ASN A 55 12.13 4.67 -10.57
C ASN A 55 11.46 3.29 -10.70
N LEU A 56 12.23 2.20 -10.64
CA LEU A 56 11.70 0.83 -10.66
C LEU A 56 10.79 0.55 -9.46
N LEU A 57 11.18 0.98 -8.25
CA LEU A 57 10.34 0.92 -7.06
C LEU A 57 9.06 1.74 -7.21
N TYR A 58 9.15 2.95 -7.76
CA TYR A 58 7.98 3.79 -7.98
C TYR A 58 6.96 3.13 -8.92
N VAL A 59 7.44 2.63 -10.06
CA VAL A 59 6.60 1.95 -11.06
C VAL A 59 6.04 0.64 -10.51
N GLY A 60 6.87 -0.18 -9.86
CA GLY A 60 6.42 -1.39 -9.18
C GLY A 60 5.34 -1.10 -8.14
N GLY A 61 5.48 -0.02 -7.37
CA GLY A 61 4.47 0.42 -6.41
C GLY A 61 3.16 0.85 -7.07
N ILE A 62 3.20 1.60 -8.17
CA ILE A 62 2.00 2.01 -8.92
C ILE A 62 1.22 0.81 -9.44
N PHE A 63 1.91 -0.21 -9.96
CA PHE A 63 1.28 -1.35 -10.62
C PHE A 63 1.09 -2.59 -9.74
N HIS A 64 1.54 -2.62 -8.48
CA HIS A 64 1.51 -3.85 -7.67
C HIS A 64 0.12 -4.48 -7.54
N ASP A 65 -0.93 -3.65 -7.54
CA ASP A 65 -2.33 -4.07 -7.44
C ASP A 65 -3.06 -4.15 -8.80
N ILE A 66 -2.37 -4.01 -9.93
CA ILE A 66 -3.00 -4.01 -11.26
C ILE A 66 -3.86 -5.26 -11.50
N GLY A 67 -3.44 -6.40 -10.95
CA GLY A 67 -4.16 -7.68 -11.03
C GLY A 67 -5.39 -7.81 -10.13
N LYS A 68 -5.68 -6.85 -9.22
CA LYS A 68 -6.79 -6.99 -8.26
C LYS A 68 -8.13 -7.30 -8.94
N GLY A 69 -8.79 -8.38 -8.53
CA GLY A 69 -10.01 -8.88 -9.18
C GLY A 69 -9.78 -10.00 -10.19
N ILE A 70 -8.52 -10.37 -10.45
CA ILE A 70 -8.13 -11.60 -11.16
C ILE A 70 -7.06 -12.30 -10.31
N GLU A 71 -7.52 -13.15 -9.38
CA GLU A 71 -6.65 -13.78 -8.38
C GLU A 71 -5.89 -15.00 -8.93
N PRO A 72 -4.64 -15.26 -8.48
CA PRO A 72 -3.85 -14.46 -7.54
C PRO A 72 -3.30 -13.17 -8.19
N HIS A 73 -3.65 -12.01 -7.63
CA HIS A 73 -3.41 -10.72 -8.30
C HIS A 73 -1.93 -10.36 -8.46
N ASN A 74 -1.05 -10.84 -7.59
CA ASN A 74 0.40 -10.62 -7.70
C ASN A 74 0.99 -11.35 -8.91
N GLU A 75 0.58 -12.59 -9.18
CA GLU A 75 1.06 -13.36 -10.33
C GLU A 75 0.47 -12.83 -11.64
N THR A 76 -0.85 -12.60 -11.65
CA THR A 76 -1.54 -12.03 -12.82
C THR A 76 -1.00 -10.63 -13.14
N GLY A 77 -0.82 -9.79 -12.11
CA GLY A 77 -0.29 -8.44 -12.27
C GLY A 77 1.14 -8.42 -12.81
N ALA A 78 2.00 -9.34 -12.36
CA ALA A 78 3.37 -9.48 -12.84
C ALA A 78 3.43 -9.83 -14.34
N VAL A 79 2.48 -10.63 -14.85
CA VAL A 79 2.38 -10.91 -16.28
C VAL A 79 1.83 -9.70 -17.04
N LEU A 80 0.75 -9.09 -16.53
CA LEU A 80 0.09 -7.96 -17.19
C LEU A 80 1.02 -6.75 -17.38
N VAL A 81 1.83 -6.42 -16.37
CA VAL A 81 2.68 -5.23 -16.43
C VAL A 81 3.69 -5.29 -17.58
N LYS A 82 4.19 -6.49 -17.92
CA LYS A 82 5.13 -6.70 -19.03
C LYS A 82 4.51 -6.27 -20.35
N GLU A 83 3.28 -6.69 -20.61
CA GLU A 83 2.56 -6.33 -21.82
C GLU A 83 2.16 -4.84 -21.85
N ILE A 84 1.76 -4.29 -20.71
CA ILE A 84 1.35 -2.88 -20.58
C ILE A 84 2.53 -1.94 -20.86
N LEU A 85 3.72 -2.26 -20.33
CA LEU A 85 4.88 -1.36 -20.35
C LEU A 85 5.93 -1.71 -21.42
N LYS A 86 5.73 -2.74 -22.26
CA LYS A 86 6.73 -3.20 -23.24
C LYS A 86 7.25 -2.16 -24.25
N LYS A 87 6.51 -1.07 -24.44
CA LYS A 87 6.90 0.03 -25.35
C LYS A 87 7.63 1.17 -24.63
N THR A 88 7.66 1.15 -23.30
CA THR A 88 8.13 2.26 -22.45
C THR A 88 9.33 1.87 -21.59
N CYS A 89 9.50 0.57 -21.34
CA CYS A 89 10.59 0.01 -20.55
C CYS A 89 11.36 -1.05 -21.34
N ASP A 90 12.66 -1.21 -21.05
CA ASP A 90 13.46 -2.32 -21.59
C ASP A 90 13.20 -3.65 -20.85
N GLU A 91 13.73 -4.77 -21.37
CA GLU A 91 13.48 -6.10 -20.79
C GLU A 91 13.95 -6.24 -19.34
N GLY A 92 15.06 -5.59 -18.96
CA GLY A 92 15.59 -5.64 -17.59
C GLY A 92 14.74 -4.83 -16.61
N GLU A 93 14.29 -3.65 -17.03
CA GLU A 93 13.34 -2.82 -16.30
C GLU A 93 12.01 -3.58 -16.12
N LEU A 94 11.46 -4.17 -17.18
CA LEU A 94 10.21 -4.95 -17.15
C LEU A 94 10.30 -6.17 -16.24
N GLN A 95 11.42 -6.90 -16.28
CA GLN A 95 11.62 -8.06 -15.43
C GLN A 95 11.65 -7.64 -13.96
N THR A 96 12.37 -6.57 -13.64
CA THR A 96 12.46 -6.06 -12.25
C THR A 96 11.10 -5.59 -11.74
N ILE A 97 10.35 -4.83 -12.55
CA ILE A 97 9.00 -4.38 -12.20
C ILE A 97 8.07 -5.58 -11.99
N SER A 98 8.10 -6.56 -12.89
CA SER A 98 7.33 -7.80 -12.77
C SER A 98 7.65 -8.54 -11.47
N ASP A 99 8.91 -8.61 -11.06
CA ASP A 99 9.33 -9.30 -9.84
C ASP A 99 8.85 -8.56 -8.58
N ILE A 100 8.94 -7.23 -8.56
CA ILE A 100 8.35 -6.41 -7.50
C ILE A 100 6.86 -6.73 -7.32
N ILE A 101 6.10 -6.73 -8.42
CA ILE A 101 4.65 -7.00 -8.38
C ILE A 101 4.38 -8.42 -7.93
N ARG A 102 5.17 -9.41 -8.34
CA ARG A 102 4.99 -10.79 -7.92
C ARG A 102 5.24 -10.98 -6.42
N GLU A 103 6.20 -10.24 -5.87
CA GLU A 103 6.68 -10.39 -4.49
C GLU A 103 5.90 -9.57 -3.46
N HIS A 104 5.16 -8.52 -3.86
CA HIS A 104 4.64 -7.51 -2.93
C HIS A 104 3.74 -8.04 -1.79
N ASN A 105 3.05 -9.18 -1.99
CA ASN A 105 2.16 -9.78 -0.99
C ASN A 105 2.71 -11.09 -0.40
N LEU A 106 3.92 -11.50 -0.78
CA LEU A 106 4.58 -12.72 -0.31
C LEU A 106 5.28 -12.49 1.04
N ARG A 107 4.52 -12.62 2.13
CA ARG A 107 4.96 -12.24 3.49
C ARG A 107 5.09 -13.41 4.46
N GLY A 108 6.00 -13.30 5.42
CA GLY A 108 6.22 -14.26 6.50
C GLY A 108 7.28 -15.31 6.20
N SER A 109 7.56 -16.16 7.19
CA SER A 109 8.71 -17.09 7.19
C SER A 109 8.69 -18.15 6.09
N LYS A 110 7.56 -18.38 5.42
CA LYS A 110 7.44 -19.33 4.31
C LYS A 110 7.98 -18.80 2.97
N TYR A 111 8.26 -17.49 2.86
CA TYR A 111 8.77 -16.88 1.64
C TYR A 111 10.20 -16.40 1.84
N GLU A 112 11.15 -17.30 1.65
CA GLU A 112 12.57 -16.98 1.60
C GLU A 112 12.96 -16.45 0.21
N GLY A 113 14.03 -15.66 0.12
CA GLY A 113 14.58 -15.20 -1.15
C GLY A 113 13.88 -14.00 -1.80
N ILE A 114 12.94 -13.33 -1.10
CA ILE A 114 12.34 -12.07 -1.57
C ILE A 114 13.43 -11.02 -1.78
N SER A 115 13.38 -10.36 -2.93
CA SER A 115 14.35 -9.33 -3.33
C SER A 115 14.31 -8.12 -2.39
N LEU A 116 15.37 -7.31 -2.42
CA LEU A 116 15.39 -6.04 -1.69
C LEU A 116 14.19 -5.16 -2.08
N PHE A 117 13.87 -5.06 -3.38
CA PHE A 117 12.76 -4.24 -3.84
C PHE A 117 11.40 -4.81 -3.44
N GLY A 118 11.25 -6.14 -3.47
CA GLY A 118 10.05 -6.82 -2.96
C GLY A 118 9.80 -6.47 -1.48
N LYS A 119 10.83 -6.54 -0.64
CA LYS A 119 10.73 -6.16 0.79
C LYS A 119 10.38 -4.69 1.00
N ILE A 120 10.95 -3.79 0.20
CA ILE A 120 10.64 -2.35 0.29
C ILE A 120 9.17 -2.09 -0.06
N ILE A 121 8.66 -2.74 -1.11
CA ILE A 121 7.29 -2.56 -1.58
C ILE A 121 6.30 -3.20 -0.61
N GLN A 122 6.65 -4.36 -0.05
CA GLN A 122 5.94 -4.98 1.06
C GLN A 122 5.75 -4.00 2.23
N ASP A 123 6.81 -3.34 2.69
CA ASP A 123 6.73 -2.39 3.78
C ASP A 123 5.90 -1.16 3.38
N ALA A 124 6.12 -0.62 2.18
CA ALA A 124 5.42 0.56 1.68
C ALA A 124 3.90 0.35 1.57
N ASP A 125 3.46 -0.83 1.11
CA ASP A 125 2.05 -1.24 1.01
C ASP A 125 1.38 -1.30 2.39
N ILE A 126 2.04 -1.93 3.38
CA ILE A 126 1.55 -1.94 4.77
C ILE A 126 1.45 -0.51 5.31
N ILE A 127 2.49 0.29 5.13
CA ILE A 127 2.53 1.65 5.68
C ILE A 127 1.41 2.53 5.11
N ASP A 128 1.07 2.40 3.82
CA ASP A 128 -0.04 3.16 3.21
C ASP A 128 -1.41 2.79 3.78
N HIS A 129 -1.55 1.62 4.41
CA HIS A 129 -2.75 1.19 5.12
C HIS A 129 -2.80 1.68 6.58
N MET A 130 -1.85 2.49 7.03
CA MET A 130 -1.80 3.01 8.41
C MET A 130 -2.06 4.52 8.48
N GLY A 131 -2.46 5.00 9.67
CA GLY A 131 -2.64 6.43 9.95
C GLY A 131 -3.94 6.97 9.38
N SER A 132 -3.92 8.17 8.79
CA SER A 132 -5.12 8.78 8.20
C SER A 132 -5.75 7.93 7.09
N MET A 133 -4.96 7.14 6.37
CA MET A 133 -5.47 6.26 5.33
C MET A 133 -6.25 5.06 5.91
N ASP A 134 -5.80 4.52 7.04
CA ASP A 134 -6.49 3.47 7.79
C ASP A 134 -7.92 3.91 8.16
N ILE A 135 -8.02 5.12 8.72
CA ILE A 135 -9.29 5.77 9.07
C ILE A 135 -10.19 5.95 7.84
N TRP A 136 -9.63 6.53 6.76
CA TRP A 136 -10.38 6.75 5.51
C TRP A 136 -10.93 5.44 4.94
N ILE A 137 -10.09 4.41 4.88
CA ILE A 137 -10.46 3.08 4.37
C ILE A 137 -11.54 2.45 5.26
N ALA A 138 -11.40 2.50 6.58
CA ALA A 138 -12.37 1.97 7.51
C ALA A 138 -13.73 2.66 7.34
N PHE A 139 -13.76 3.99 7.26
CA PHE A 139 -14.99 4.74 7.05
C PHE A 139 -15.66 4.40 5.73
N MET A 140 -14.89 4.29 4.65
CA MET A 140 -15.40 3.87 3.34
C MET A 140 -15.97 2.45 3.38
N TYR A 141 -15.35 1.54 4.12
CA TYR A 141 -15.88 0.19 4.33
C TYR A 141 -17.21 0.25 5.08
N HIS A 142 -17.22 0.80 6.30
CA HIS A 142 -18.41 0.84 7.16
C HIS A 142 -19.59 1.57 6.49
N ALA A 143 -19.35 2.71 5.84
CA ALA A 143 -20.40 3.43 5.12
C ALA A 143 -20.99 2.61 3.95
N GLN A 144 -20.17 1.81 3.26
CA GLN A 144 -20.65 0.97 2.16
C GLN A 144 -21.53 -0.19 2.66
N TYR A 145 -21.32 -0.65 3.89
CA TYR A 145 -22.11 -1.70 4.52
C TYR A 145 -23.23 -1.16 5.43
N GLU A 146 -23.57 0.12 5.30
CA GLU A 146 -24.61 0.80 6.08
C GLU A 146 -24.37 0.73 7.60
N GLU A 147 -23.09 0.63 8.00
CA GLU A 147 -22.67 0.62 9.39
C GLU A 147 -22.44 2.05 9.89
N SER A 148 -22.54 2.23 11.21
CA SER A 148 -22.48 3.54 11.86
C SER A 148 -21.06 3.92 12.30
N ALA A 149 -20.89 5.17 12.74
CA ALA A 149 -19.67 5.64 13.39
C ALA A 149 -19.26 4.76 14.58
N HIS A 150 -20.22 4.21 15.33
CA HIS A 150 -19.96 3.31 16.47
C HIS A 150 -19.29 2.01 16.02
N ASN A 151 -19.65 1.47 14.85
CA ASN A 151 -19.02 0.26 14.31
C ASN A 151 -17.56 0.50 13.93
N SER A 152 -17.27 1.69 13.38
CA SER A 152 -15.88 2.09 13.12
C SER A 152 -15.10 2.17 14.43
N ILE A 153 -15.64 2.82 15.46
CA ILE A 153 -14.95 2.93 16.75
C ILE A 153 -14.78 1.56 17.42
N GLU A 154 -15.79 0.70 17.38
CA GLU A 154 -15.69 -0.67 17.90
C GLU A 154 -14.58 -1.47 17.19
N PHE A 155 -14.42 -1.33 15.87
CA PHE A 155 -13.33 -1.97 15.14
C PHE A 155 -11.95 -1.54 15.68
N PHE A 156 -11.74 -0.24 15.87
CA PHE A 156 -10.47 0.32 16.34
C PHE A 156 -10.20 0.06 17.83
N SER A 157 -11.22 0.19 18.68
CA SER A 157 -11.11 0.13 20.15
C SER A 157 -11.40 -1.25 20.74
N GLY A 158 -12.06 -2.14 19.98
CA GLY A 158 -12.50 -3.48 20.42
C GLY A 158 -11.41 -4.57 20.33
N GLY A 159 -10.14 -4.20 20.18
CA GLY A 159 -8.99 -5.12 20.19
C GLY A 159 -8.67 -5.75 18.82
N LYS A 160 -9.66 -5.99 17.95
CA LYS A 160 -9.44 -6.58 16.61
C LYS A 160 -8.44 -5.79 15.78
N TRP A 161 -8.55 -4.47 15.75
CA TRP A 161 -7.59 -3.63 15.03
C TRP A 161 -6.17 -3.71 15.61
N GLU A 162 -6.02 -3.79 16.94
CA GLU A 162 -4.71 -3.94 17.58
C GLU A 162 -4.06 -5.28 17.22
N GLU A 163 -4.85 -6.37 17.16
CA GLU A 163 -4.38 -7.69 16.70
C GLU A 163 -3.87 -7.62 15.25
N ILE A 164 -4.66 -7.01 14.35
CA ILE A 164 -4.28 -6.80 12.95
C ILE A 164 -2.98 -5.98 12.88
N CYS A 165 -2.89 -4.90 13.64
CA CYS A 165 -1.69 -4.06 13.69
C CYS A 165 -0.47 -4.83 14.19
N GLY A 166 -0.62 -5.69 15.21
CA GLY A 166 0.45 -6.54 15.71
C GLY A 166 1.00 -7.47 14.65
N VAL A 167 0.11 -8.13 13.89
CA VAL A 167 0.50 -8.96 12.75
C VAL A 167 1.20 -8.14 11.68
N LEU A 168 0.58 -7.05 11.19
CA LEU A 168 1.17 -6.21 10.13
C LEU A 168 2.54 -5.65 10.53
N ARG A 169 2.68 -5.18 11.76
CA ARG A 169 3.94 -4.66 12.30
C ARG A 169 5.03 -5.73 12.31
N SER A 170 4.69 -6.98 12.65
CA SER A 170 5.64 -8.11 12.63
C SER A 170 6.10 -8.53 11.23
N LEU A 171 5.36 -8.12 10.18
CA LEU A 171 5.69 -8.41 8.79
C LEU A 171 6.57 -7.34 8.14
N LEU A 172 6.88 -6.25 8.85
CA LEU A 172 7.76 -5.19 8.34
C LEU A 172 9.22 -5.64 8.33
N ASN A 173 9.92 -5.27 7.26
CA ASN A 173 11.27 -5.71 6.97
C ASN A 173 12.35 -4.76 7.51
N PHE A 174 12.08 -3.46 7.54
CA PHE A 174 13.10 -2.44 7.87
C PHE A 174 12.77 -1.64 9.14
N PRO A 175 13.78 -1.25 9.94
CA PRO A 175 13.58 -0.42 11.13
C PRO A 175 12.88 0.92 10.84
N VAL A 176 13.21 1.59 9.72
CA VAL A 176 12.56 2.84 9.30
C VAL A 176 11.07 2.65 9.02
N SER A 177 10.70 1.49 8.50
CA SER A 177 9.31 1.13 8.23
C SER A 177 8.53 0.92 9.52
N ILE A 178 9.13 0.23 10.50
CA ILE A 178 8.56 0.05 11.85
C ILE A 178 8.35 1.41 12.52
N GLU A 179 9.32 2.31 12.45
CA GLU A 179 9.19 3.67 13.00
C GLU A 179 8.03 4.44 12.35
N ALA A 180 7.91 4.38 11.02
CA ALA A 180 6.83 5.01 10.28
C ALA A 180 5.46 4.41 10.64
N PHE A 181 5.38 3.09 10.77
CA PHE A 181 4.19 2.36 11.19
C PHE A 181 3.74 2.81 12.59
N ASP A 182 4.64 2.77 13.58
CA ASP A 182 4.34 3.11 14.97
C ASP A 182 3.86 4.56 15.11
N LYS A 183 4.48 5.49 14.36
CA LYS A 183 4.05 6.89 14.30
C LYS A 183 2.63 7.03 13.75
N ARG A 184 2.30 6.32 12.66
CA ARG A 184 0.98 6.35 12.04
C ARG A 184 -0.08 5.69 12.92
N MET A 185 0.22 4.55 13.53
CA MET A 185 -0.64 3.86 14.49
C MET A 185 -0.97 4.75 15.69
N LYS A 186 0.03 5.45 16.24
CA LYS A 186 -0.19 6.41 17.34
C LYS A 186 -1.12 7.56 16.93
N PHE A 187 -1.03 8.03 15.69
CA PHE A 187 -1.97 9.02 15.17
C PHE A 187 -3.40 8.46 15.08
N THR A 188 -3.57 7.24 14.53
CA THR A 188 -4.88 6.59 14.45
C THR A 188 -5.54 6.47 15.82
N LYS A 189 -4.81 5.99 16.84
CA LYS A 189 -5.34 5.90 18.22
C LYS A 189 -5.87 7.23 18.74
N LYS A 190 -5.08 8.30 18.61
CA LYS A 190 -5.49 9.65 19.04
C LYS A 190 -6.74 10.15 18.31
N PHE A 191 -6.82 9.87 17.01
CA PHE A 191 -7.98 10.27 16.22
C PHE A 191 -9.24 9.54 16.70
N ILE A 192 -9.15 8.23 16.93
CA ILE A 192 -10.29 7.43 17.39
C ILE A 192 -10.72 7.80 18.80
N GLU A 193 -9.78 8.11 19.70
CA GLU A 193 -10.09 8.65 21.04
C GLU A 193 -10.90 9.95 20.96
N GLN A 194 -10.53 10.86 20.05
CA GLN A 194 -11.29 12.09 19.82
C GLN A 194 -12.67 11.78 19.21
N MET A 195 -12.71 10.90 18.20
CA MET A 195 -13.95 10.51 17.52
C MET A 195 -14.95 9.89 18.50
N GLN A 196 -14.50 9.05 19.44
CA GLN A 196 -15.37 8.46 20.45
C GLN A 196 -16.07 9.53 21.29
N ARG A 197 -15.31 10.51 21.82
CA ARG A 197 -15.88 11.63 22.60
C ARG A 197 -16.93 12.39 21.80
N GLU A 198 -16.64 12.71 20.54
CA GLU A 198 -17.55 13.45 19.66
C GLU A 198 -18.83 12.65 19.33
N VAL A 199 -18.70 11.34 19.13
CA VAL A 199 -19.84 10.44 18.89
C VAL A 199 -20.72 10.30 20.14
N ASP A 200 -20.12 10.32 21.33
CA ASP A 200 -20.84 10.34 22.61
C ASP A 200 -21.49 11.70 22.92
N GLY A 201 -21.28 12.71 22.08
CA GLY A 201 -21.84 14.05 22.21
C GLY A 201 -21.08 14.93 23.21
N GLU A 202 -19.84 14.59 23.55
CA GLU A 202 -18.98 15.45 24.36
C GLU A 202 -18.62 16.73 23.60
N LEU A 203 -18.67 17.86 24.29
CA LEU A 203 -18.39 19.17 23.69
C LEU A 203 -16.89 19.45 23.54
N PHE A 204 -16.03 18.80 24.36
CA PHE A 204 -14.58 19.04 24.45
C PHE A 204 -13.79 17.74 24.59
#